data_AF-A0A812H4L3-F1
#
_entry.id   AF-A0A812H4L3-F1
#
_cell.length_a   1.000
_cell.length_b   1.000
_cell.length_c   1.000
_cell.angle_alpha   90.00
_cell.angle_beta   90.00
_cell.angle_gamma   90.00
#
_symmetry.space_group_name_H-M   'P 1'
#
loop_
_entity.id
_entity.type
_entity.pdbx_description
1 polymer ?
#
loop_
_entity_poly.entity_id
_entity_poly.type
_entity_poly.pdbx_seq_one_letter_code
_entity_poly.pdbx_strand_id
1 'polypeptide(L)'
;MCIYLNLMILIKIIRGFISAKFGREVMDRVRVDQANKLKQDKKARQWVKRSRWVLLKNKDNLNTQQESYLTEILNMNQDLMTTYLLGAQLKELWRCESELQAKNLCMVGASE
;
A
#
# COMPACT_ATOMS: atom_id res chain seq x y z
N MET A 1 25.57 -26.00 13.51
CA MET A 1 24.66 -25.09 14.24
C MET A 1 25.02 -23.61 14.10
N CYS A 2 26.27 -23.19 14.32
CA CYS A 2 26.68 -21.77 14.18
C CYS A 2 26.52 -21.18 12.76
N ILE A 3 26.74 -21.97 11.71
CA ILE A 3 26.58 -21.52 10.31
C ILE A 3 25.10 -21.19 10.00
N TYR A 4 24.18 -22.05 10.44
CA TYR A 4 22.74 -21.85 10.26
C TYR A 4 22.22 -20.63 11.03
N LEU A 5 22.71 -20.41 12.25
CA LEU A 5 22.32 -19.23 13.03
C LEU A 5 22.79 -17.93 12.35
N ASN A 6 24.04 -17.89 11.86
CA ASN A 6 24.56 -16.74 11.11
C ASN A 6 23.78 -16.49 9.81
N LEU A 7 23.44 -17.55 9.07
CA LEU A 7 22.64 -17.45 7.86
C LEU A 7 21.23 -16.94 8.15
N MET A 8 20.58 -17.43 9.21
CA MET A 8 19.24 -16.99 9.62
C MET A 8 19.23 -15.53 10.08
N ILE A 9 20.26 -15.09 10.79
CA ILE A 9 20.45 -13.69 11.18
C ILE A 9 20.62 -12.81 9.93
N LEU A 10 21.47 -13.23 8.99
CA LEU A 10 21.72 -12.49 7.75
C LEU A 10 20.43 -12.35 6.91
N ILE A 11 19.65 -13.42 6.76
CA ILE A 11 18.36 -13.39 6.06
C ILE A 11 17.39 -12.40 6.74
N LYS A 12 17.30 -12.40 8.08
CA LYS A 12 16.46 -11.44 8.82
C LYS A 12 16.90 -9.99 8.60
N ILE A 13 18.21 -9.72 8.59
CA ILE A 13 18.76 -8.38 8.35
C ILE A 13 18.42 -7.91 6.93
N ILE A 14 18.65 -8.76 5.92
CA ILE A 14 18.34 -8.44 4.51
C ILE A 14 16.85 -8.15 4.34
N ARG A 15 15.98 -8.97 4.93
CA ARG A 15 14.53 -8.76 4.90
C ARG A 15 14.13 -7.38 5.46
N GLY A 16 14.67 -7.03 6.62
CA GLY A 16 14.41 -5.74 7.26
C GLY A 16 14.91 -4.56 6.42
N PHE A 17 16.10 -4.70 5.86
CA PHE A 17 16.71 -3.68 5.00
C PHE A 17 15.87 -3.40 3.75
N ILE A 18 15.44 -4.44 3.02
CA ILE A 18 14.63 -4.29 1.80
C ILE A 18 13.28 -3.64 2.13
N SER A 19 12.62 -4.07 3.20
CA SER A 19 11.34 -3.49 3.63
C SER A 19 11.47 -2.01 3.99
N ALA A 20 12.55 -1.63 4.69
CA ALA A 20 12.83 -0.25 5.04
C ALA A 20 13.17 0.61 3.80
N LYS A 21 13.94 0.05 2.85
CA LYS A 21 14.30 0.71 1.60
C LYS A 21 13.07 0.99 0.74
N PHE A 22 12.17 0.01 0.59
CA PHE A 22 10.88 0.20 -0.10
C PHE A 22 10.07 1.34 0.52
N GLY A 23 10.03 1.43 1.84
CA GLY A 23 9.33 2.53 2.52
C GLY A 23 9.91 3.90 2.22
N ARG A 24 11.24 4.04 2.28
CA ARG A 24 11.88 5.34 2.04
C ARG A 24 11.92 5.76 0.57
N GLU A 25 12.15 4.82 -0.34
CA GLU A 25 12.38 5.17 -1.74
C GLU A 25 11.10 5.16 -2.57
N VAL A 26 10.16 4.25 -2.26
CA VAL A 26 8.92 4.09 -3.04
C VAL A 26 7.75 4.77 -2.35
N MET A 27 7.42 4.36 -1.10
CA MET A 27 6.24 4.90 -0.41
C MET A 27 6.35 6.41 -0.19
N ASP A 28 7.49 6.89 0.29
CA ASP A 28 7.66 8.33 0.53
C ASP A 28 7.63 9.13 -0.77
N ARG A 29 8.21 8.62 -1.86
CA ARG A 29 8.16 9.29 -3.16
C ARG A 29 6.73 9.41 -3.68
N VAL A 30 5.95 8.33 -3.62
CA VAL A 30 4.54 8.34 -4.06
C VAL A 30 3.72 9.32 -3.20
N ARG A 31 3.94 9.37 -1.88
CA ARG A 31 3.27 10.35 -0.99
C ARG A 31 3.58 11.79 -1.40
N VAL A 32 4.85 12.09 -1.67
CA VAL A 32 5.27 13.42 -2.13
C VAL A 32 4.63 13.76 -3.48
N ASP A 33 4.59 12.82 -4.41
CA ASP A 33 4.00 13.03 -5.73
C ASP A 33 2.48 13.25 -5.67
N GLN A 34 1.76 12.48 -4.86
CA GLN A 34 0.32 12.74 -4.63
C GLN A 34 0.06 14.10 -3.97
N ALA A 35 0.87 14.48 -2.97
CA ALA A 35 0.74 15.79 -2.35
C ALA A 35 1.02 16.93 -3.35
N ASN A 36 1.98 16.74 -4.27
CA ASN A 36 2.30 17.69 -5.33
C ASN A 36 1.18 17.79 -6.38
N LYS A 37 0.55 16.68 -6.79
CA LYS A 37 -0.63 16.68 -7.66
C LYS A 37 -1.76 17.54 -7.08
N LEU A 38 -1.97 17.47 -5.76
CA LEU A 38 -2.97 18.26 -5.03
C LEU A 38 -2.51 19.67 -4.64
N LYS A 39 -1.29 20.10 -5.03
CA LYS A 39 -0.71 21.38 -4.60
C LYS A 39 -1.37 22.60 -5.24
N GLN A 40 -1.83 22.49 -6.48
CA GLN A 40 -2.50 23.59 -7.18
C GLN A 40 -4.03 23.53 -7.04
N ASP A 41 -4.60 22.33 -6.83
CA ASP A 41 -6.04 22.17 -6.68
C ASP A 41 -6.50 22.29 -5.21
N LYS A 42 -6.99 23.48 -4.86
CA LYS A 42 -7.53 23.76 -3.52
C LYS A 42 -8.80 22.94 -3.22
N LYS A 43 -9.65 22.69 -4.23
CA LYS A 43 -10.90 21.94 -4.05
C LYS A 43 -10.60 20.48 -3.79
N ALA A 44 -9.77 19.84 -4.62
CA ALA A 44 -9.37 18.45 -4.43
C ALA A 44 -8.67 18.23 -3.07
N ARG A 45 -7.83 19.17 -2.63
CA ARG A 45 -7.22 19.09 -1.29
C ARG A 45 -8.25 19.14 -0.17
N GLN A 46 -9.26 20.01 -0.30
CA GLN A 46 -10.33 20.13 0.68
C GLN A 46 -11.18 18.85 0.75
N TRP A 47 -11.43 18.22 -0.41
CA TRP A 47 -12.10 16.94 -0.52
C TRP A 47 -11.34 15.84 0.20
N VAL A 48 -10.06 15.64 -0.13
CA VAL A 48 -9.22 14.64 0.57
C VAL A 48 -9.18 14.88 2.08
N LYS A 49 -9.06 16.13 2.56
CA LYS A 49 -9.07 16.42 4.01
C LYS A 49 -10.41 16.13 4.71
N ARG A 50 -11.54 16.28 4.03
CA ARG A 50 -12.89 16.08 4.61
C ARG A 50 -13.44 14.67 4.37
N SER A 51 -12.70 13.82 3.66
CA SER A 51 -13.10 12.47 3.27
C SER A 51 -13.34 11.49 4.42
N ARG A 52 -12.76 11.73 5.62
CA ARG A 52 -12.73 10.78 6.75
C ARG A 52 -14.09 10.13 7.05
N TRP A 53 -15.16 10.92 7.15
CA TRP A 53 -16.47 10.39 7.50
C TRP A 53 -17.11 9.52 6.41
N VAL A 54 -16.85 9.84 5.14
CA VAL A 54 -17.36 9.08 4.00
C VAL A 54 -16.61 7.74 3.89
N LEU A 55 -15.31 7.73 4.17
CA LEU A 55 -14.49 6.51 4.20
C LEU A 55 -14.86 5.53 5.33
N LEU A 56 -15.51 6.01 6.39
CA LEU A 56 -15.89 5.20 7.56
C LEU A 56 -17.32 4.65 7.48
N LYS A 57 -18.11 5.06 6.49
CA LYS A 57 -19.47 4.58 6.33
C LYS A 57 -19.51 3.27 5.53
N ASN A 58 -20.47 2.42 5.88
CA ASN A 58 -20.83 1.26 5.06
C ASN A 58 -21.43 1.73 3.74
N LYS A 59 -21.17 0.98 2.66
CA LYS A 59 -21.62 1.31 1.30
C LYS A 59 -23.13 1.52 1.22
N ASP A 60 -23.91 0.68 1.90
CA ASP A 60 -25.38 0.75 1.90
C ASP A 60 -25.96 2.01 2.59
N ASN A 61 -25.13 2.72 3.36
CA ASN A 61 -25.53 3.92 4.12
C ASN A 61 -25.05 5.24 3.45
N LEU A 62 -24.58 5.17 2.20
CA LEU A 62 -24.15 6.31 1.42
C LEU A 62 -25.33 6.86 0.59
N ASN A 63 -25.43 8.18 0.51
CA ASN A 63 -26.30 8.81 -0.48
C ASN A 63 -25.57 8.96 -1.83
N THR A 64 -26.30 9.18 -2.92
CA THR A 64 -25.72 9.25 -4.28
C THR A 64 -24.59 10.28 -4.41
N GLN A 65 -24.69 11.41 -3.71
CA GLN A 65 -23.64 12.44 -3.72
C GLN A 65 -22.38 11.99 -2.97
N GLN A 66 -22.54 11.27 -1.85
CA GLN A 66 -21.45 10.66 -1.09
C GLN A 66 -20.79 9.52 -1.86
N GLU A 67 -21.54 8.75 -2.66
CA GLU A 67 -20.98 7.70 -3.52
C GLU A 67 -20.10 8.28 -4.63
N SER A 68 -20.58 9.31 -5.34
CA SER A 68 -19.77 10.01 -6.35
C SER A 68 -18.50 10.60 -5.72
N TYR A 69 -18.64 11.24 -4.57
CA TYR A 69 -17.53 11.82 -3.81
C TYR A 69 -16.53 10.76 -3.32
N LEU A 70 -17.02 9.62 -2.83
CA LEU A 70 -16.17 8.50 -2.43
C LEU A 70 -15.37 7.96 -3.62
N THR A 71 -16.03 7.80 -4.77
CA THR A 71 -15.39 7.31 -6.00
C THR A 71 -14.24 8.23 -6.43
N GLU A 72 -14.45 9.54 -6.42
CA GLU A 72 -13.39 10.51 -6.72
C GLU A 72 -12.23 10.43 -5.73
N ILE A 73 -12.51 10.34 -4.43
CA ILE A 73 -11.46 10.20 -3.41
C ILE A 73 -10.67 8.91 -3.59
N LEU A 74 -11.34 7.79 -3.85
CA LEU A 74 -10.69 6.50 -4.06
C LEU A 74 -9.79 6.54 -5.30
N ASN A 75 -10.28 7.11 -6.40
CA ASN A 75 -9.50 7.30 -7.63
C ASN A 75 -8.26 8.18 -7.40
N MET A 76 -8.38 9.28 -6.66
CA MET A 76 -7.23 10.13 -6.31
C MET A 76 -6.19 9.42 -5.45
N ASN A 77 -6.61 8.46 -4.63
CA ASN A 77 -5.72 7.72 -3.72
C ASN A 77 -5.29 6.35 -4.27
N GLN A 78 -5.64 6.01 -5.52
CA GLN A 78 -5.35 4.70 -6.11
C GLN A 78 -3.85 4.39 -6.09
N ASP A 79 -3.01 5.34 -6.51
CA ASP A 79 -1.55 5.16 -6.51
C ASP A 79 -0.99 4.87 -5.10
N LEU A 80 -1.51 5.58 -4.09
CA LEU A 80 -1.13 5.35 -2.69
C LEU A 80 -1.57 3.95 -2.25
N MET A 81 -2.84 3.59 -2.49
CA MET A 81 -3.39 2.29 -2.16
C MET A 81 -2.55 1.15 -2.77
N THR A 82 -2.27 1.22 -4.08
CA THR A 82 -1.42 0.24 -4.78
C THR A 82 -0.06 0.12 -4.12
N THR A 83 0.58 1.25 -3.79
CA THR A 83 1.91 1.22 -3.16
C THR A 83 1.89 0.59 -1.78
N TYR A 84 0.86 0.86 -0.97
CA TYR A 84 0.68 0.22 0.34
C TYR A 84 0.39 -1.28 0.20
N LEU A 85 -0.40 -1.68 -0.79
CA LEU A 85 -0.70 -3.08 -1.08
C LEU A 85 0.58 -3.84 -1.47
N LEU A 86 1.38 -3.29 -2.38
CA LEU A 86 2.68 -3.85 -2.75
C LEU A 86 3.62 -3.97 -1.55
N GLY A 87 3.64 -2.95 -0.68
CA GLY A 87 4.41 -3.00 0.56
C GLY A 87 3.95 -4.08 1.54
N ALA A 88 2.65 -4.39 1.56
CA ALA A 88 2.09 -5.49 2.36
C ALA A 88 2.42 -6.85 1.72
N GLN A 89 2.18 -7.01 0.41
CA GLN A 89 2.52 -8.22 -0.35
C GLN A 89 4.01 -8.56 -0.24
N LEU A 90 4.89 -7.57 -0.30
CA LEU A 90 6.32 -7.76 -0.07
C LEU A 90 6.60 -8.41 1.30
N LYS A 91 5.92 -7.95 2.37
CA LYS A 91 6.08 -8.55 3.70
C LYS A 91 5.55 -9.98 3.77
N GLU A 92 4.45 -10.28 3.10
CA GLU A 92 3.90 -11.63 3.02
C GLU A 92 4.82 -12.57 2.23
N LEU A 93 5.42 -12.10 1.13
CA LEU A 93 6.41 -12.84 0.35
C LEU A 93 7.58 -13.28 1.24
N TRP A 94 8.06 -12.39 2.11
CA TRP A 94 9.13 -12.69 3.06
C TRP A 94 8.69 -13.51 4.29
N ARG A 95 7.41 -13.84 4.42
CA ARG A 95 6.91 -14.83 5.39
C ARG A 95 6.83 -16.23 4.79
N CYS A 96 6.86 -16.36 3.46
CA CYS A 96 6.84 -17.66 2.82
C CYS A 96 8.10 -18.46 3.15
N GLU A 97 7.93 -19.73 3.48
CA GLU A 97 9.02 -20.65 3.79
C GLU A 97 9.49 -21.44 2.57
N SER A 98 8.67 -21.44 1.50
CA SER A 98 8.94 -22.17 0.25
C SER A 98 8.69 -21.31 -0.99
N GLU A 99 9.43 -21.62 -2.05
CA GLU A 99 9.28 -20.96 -3.35
C GLU A 99 7.88 -21.20 -3.96
N LEU A 100 7.31 -22.39 -3.74
CA LEU A 100 5.96 -22.71 -4.23
C LEU A 100 4.90 -21.82 -3.58
N GLN A 101 5.00 -21.60 -2.27
CA GLN A 101 4.09 -20.71 -1.54
C GLN A 101 4.23 -19.26 -2.03
N ALA A 102 5.46 -18.79 -2.27
CA ALA A 102 5.73 -17.47 -2.82
C ALA A 102 5.15 -17.29 -4.24
N LYS A 103 5.32 -18.29 -5.12
CA LYS A 103 4.75 -18.29 -6.48
C LYS A 103 3.22 -18.24 -6.46
N ASN A 104 2.60 -19.03 -5.59
CA ASN A 104 1.14 -19.03 -5.46
C ASN A 104 0.61 -17.67 -4.98
N LEU A 105 1.28 -17.03 -4.02
CA LEU A 105 0.94 -15.70 -3.55
C LEU A 105 0.98 -14.66 -4.69
N CYS A 106 2.00 -14.71 -5.54
CA CYS A 106 2.12 -13.81 -6.70
C CYS A 106 1.08 -14.10 -7.79
N MET A 107 0.69 -15.36 -8.00
CA MET A 107 -0.31 -15.74 -9.00
C MET A 107 -1.73 -15.35 -8.57
N VAL A 108 -2.07 -15.48 -7.29
CA VAL A 108 -3.38 -15.05 -6.76
C VAL A 108 -3.59 -13.55 -6.94
N GLY A 109 -2.55 -12.73 -6.71
CA GLY A 109 -2.62 -11.28 -6.90
C GLY A 109 -2.66 -10.80 -8.36
N ALA A 110 -2.48 -11.68 -9.35
CA ALA A 110 -2.53 -11.34 -10.78
C ALA A 110 -3.86 -11.75 -11.45
N SER A 111 -4.78 -12.35 -10.69
CA SER A 111 -6.03 -12.93 -11.18
C SER A 111 -7.27 -12.07 -10.90
N GLU A 112 -7.09 -10.92 -10.24
CA GLU A 112 -8.12 -9.90 -9.94
C GLU A 112 -7.79 -8.59 -10.66
#